data_AF-A0A8T1Y7T2-F1
#
_entry.id   AF-A0A8T1Y7T2-F1
#
_cell.length_a   1.000
_cell.length_b   1.000
_cell.length_c   1.000
_cell.angle_alpha   90.00
_cell.angle_beta   90.00
_cell.angle_gamma   90.00
#
_symmetry.space_group_name_H-M   'P 1'
#
loop_
_entity.id
_entity.type
_entity.pdbx_description
1 polymer ?
#
loop_
_entity_poly.entity_id
_entity_poly.type
_entity_poly.pdbx_seq_one_letter_code
_entity_poly.pdbx_strand_id
1 'polypeptide(L)'
;FSQNDGTMSQVYDAYWAEIYAKGNTGVFWDVVDFPIPECDPYLISKKIRSSLEDKGCYNGHVSIRLYQDEKNIIPTKKQELIDKYKAAGISINFVPEVAEAYIHARVHKMLVDILLWALDNPAHSNLIILSKNLKDKETVSNLQGLHSTGMNVLVAEPVSEELPFTESSAWLWESLSSDGGGSSQDTVAVYKLESKSEEEASV
;
A
#
# COMPACT_ATOMS: atom_id res chain seq x y z
N PHE A 1 6.41 41.24 19.38
CA PHE A 1 5.88 39.90 19.68
C PHE A 1 6.25 38.99 18.53
N SER A 2 7.45 38.42 18.56
CA SER A 2 7.89 37.41 17.59
C SER A 2 8.98 36.58 18.24
N GLN A 3 8.64 35.33 18.52
CA GLN A 3 9.46 34.18 18.94
C GLN A 3 8.50 33.24 19.69
N ASN A 4 7.81 32.35 18.97
CA ASN A 4 7.17 31.15 19.53
C ASN A 4 6.47 30.26 18.48
N ASP A 5 6.58 30.52 17.17
CA ASP A 5 5.90 29.68 16.16
C ASP A 5 6.57 28.30 15.97
N GLY A 6 7.91 28.24 15.98
CA GLY A 6 8.65 27.01 15.75
C GLY A 6 8.56 26.01 16.90
N THR A 7 8.52 26.47 18.14
CA THR A 7 8.43 25.60 19.33
C THR A 7 7.05 24.97 19.47
N MET A 8 5.99 25.71 19.13
CA MET A 8 4.63 25.19 19.12
C MET A 8 4.44 24.15 18.02
N SER A 9 4.90 24.43 16.78
CA SER A 9 4.81 23.47 15.66
C SER A 9 5.49 22.14 16.01
N GLN A 10 6.72 22.17 16.53
CA GLN A 10 7.46 20.96 16.88
C GLN A 10 6.78 20.13 18.00
N VAL A 11 6.16 20.80 18.97
CA VAL A 11 5.41 20.13 20.05
C VAL A 11 4.12 19.51 19.52
N TYR A 12 3.43 20.18 18.58
CA TYR A 12 2.26 19.63 17.90
C TYR A 12 2.62 18.43 17.02
N ASP A 13 3.73 18.50 16.29
CA ASP A 13 4.21 17.40 15.43
C ASP A 13 4.57 16.16 16.27
N ALA A 14 5.26 16.35 17.40
CA ALA A 14 5.61 15.26 18.31
C ALA A 14 4.39 14.63 19.01
N TYR A 15 3.40 15.45 19.37
CA TYR A 15 2.15 14.99 19.98
C TYR A 15 1.34 14.11 19.01
N TRP A 16 1.19 14.56 17.77
CA TRP A 16 0.50 13.78 16.75
C TRP A 16 1.26 12.51 16.38
N ALA A 17 2.59 12.57 16.31
CA ALA A 17 3.42 11.38 16.07
C ALA A 17 3.19 10.30 17.13
N GLU A 18 3.10 10.63 18.42
CA GLU A 18 2.85 9.64 19.47
C GLU A 18 1.44 9.03 19.37
N ILE A 19 0.45 9.85 19.02
CA ILE A 19 -0.93 9.42 18.82
C ILE A 19 -1.02 8.47 17.63
N TYR A 20 -0.45 8.85 16.49
CA TYR A 20 -0.41 8.03 15.27
C TYR A 20 0.40 6.75 15.48
N ALA A 21 1.45 6.79 16.30
CA ALA A 21 2.20 5.60 16.65
C ALA A 21 1.36 4.55 17.38
N LYS A 22 0.27 4.93 18.04
CA LYS A 22 -0.67 4.03 18.73
C LYS A 22 -1.91 3.70 17.90
N GLY A 23 -2.12 4.39 16.79
CA GLY A 23 -3.22 4.17 15.87
C GLY A 23 -3.07 2.86 15.08
N ASN A 24 -4.21 2.29 14.68
CA ASN A 24 -4.21 1.20 13.71
C ASN A 24 -3.69 1.69 12.36
N THR A 25 -3.05 0.81 11.61
CA THR A 25 -2.43 1.15 10.32
C THR A 25 -3.03 0.29 9.21
N GLY A 26 -3.60 0.93 8.19
CA GLY A 26 -4.09 0.30 6.98
C GLY A 26 -3.12 0.54 5.84
N VAL A 27 -2.54 -0.53 5.28
CA VAL A 27 -1.68 -0.49 4.09
C VAL A 27 -2.47 -1.01 2.89
N PHE A 28 -2.64 -0.16 1.89
CA PHE A 28 -3.37 -0.44 0.66
C PHE A 28 -2.45 -0.26 -0.53
N TRP A 29 -2.08 -1.37 -1.16
CA TRP A 29 -0.94 -1.41 -2.06
C TRP A 29 -1.28 -2.03 -3.41
N ASP A 30 -1.21 -1.20 -4.44
CA ASP A 30 -1.25 -1.57 -5.84
C ASP A 30 0.10 -2.18 -6.27
N VAL A 31 0.17 -3.51 -6.34
CA VAL A 31 1.45 -4.21 -6.65
C VAL A 31 1.76 -4.22 -8.15
N VAL A 32 0.87 -3.70 -8.99
CA VAL A 32 1.15 -3.47 -10.42
C VAL A 32 1.86 -2.13 -10.59
N ASP A 33 1.39 -1.09 -9.88
CA ASP A 33 2.00 0.23 -9.90
C ASP A 33 3.34 0.26 -9.13
N PHE A 34 3.41 -0.43 -7.99
CA PHE A 34 4.58 -0.55 -7.11
C PHE A 34 4.92 -2.04 -6.84
N PRO A 35 5.65 -2.70 -7.76
CA PRO A 35 5.94 -4.13 -7.65
C PRO A 35 6.77 -4.49 -6.41
N ILE A 36 6.42 -5.61 -5.77
CA ILE A 36 7.17 -6.14 -4.63
C ILE A 36 8.28 -7.06 -5.16
N PRO A 37 9.56 -6.82 -4.78
CA PRO A 37 10.70 -7.60 -5.27
C PRO A 37 10.84 -8.96 -4.57
N GLU A 38 10.39 -9.07 -3.33
CA GLU A 38 10.34 -10.30 -2.53
C GLU A 38 9.11 -11.13 -2.89
N CYS A 39 9.22 -12.46 -2.92
CA CYS A 39 8.13 -13.38 -3.28
C CYS A 39 7.61 -14.21 -2.10
N ASP A 40 8.30 -14.19 -0.94
CA ASP A 40 7.81 -14.81 0.28
C ASP A 40 6.87 -13.86 1.06
N PRO A 41 5.56 -14.18 1.17
CA PRO A 41 4.60 -13.35 1.93
C PRO A 41 4.99 -13.11 3.39
N TYR A 42 5.70 -14.05 4.03
CA TYR A 42 6.14 -13.85 5.41
C TYR A 42 7.23 -12.78 5.49
N LEU A 43 8.21 -12.82 4.58
CA LEU A 43 9.26 -11.80 4.50
C LEU A 43 8.69 -10.43 4.10
N ILE A 44 7.74 -10.39 3.15
CA ILE A 44 7.01 -9.16 2.80
C ILE A 44 6.33 -8.57 4.03
N SER A 45 5.55 -9.38 4.75
CA SER A 45 4.82 -8.99 5.95
C SER A 45 5.76 -8.44 7.03
N LYS A 46 6.90 -9.12 7.24
CA LYS A 46 7.94 -8.69 8.18
C LYS A 46 8.60 -7.38 7.77
N LYS A 47 9.01 -7.23 6.50
CA LYS A 47 9.62 -6.00 5.98
C LYS A 47 8.65 -4.83 6.09
N ILE A 48 7.39 -5.00 5.70
CA ILE A 48 6.36 -3.97 5.84
C ILE A 48 6.24 -3.52 7.31
N ARG A 49 6.07 -4.45 8.25
CA ARG A 49 5.94 -4.10 9.68
C ARG A 49 7.18 -3.40 10.22
N SER A 50 8.38 -3.86 9.86
CA SER A 50 9.63 -3.21 10.25
C SER A 50 9.73 -1.78 9.71
N SER A 51 9.37 -1.55 8.45
CA SER A 51 9.39 -0.20 7.87
C SER A 51 8.35 0.72 8.52
N LEU A 52 7.21 0.17 8.95
CA LEU A 52 6.22 0.90 9.74
C LEU A 52 6.74 1.26 11.13
N GLU A 53 7.47 0.35 11.78
CA GLU A 53 8.21 0.60 13.04
C GLU A 53 9.18 1.77 12.89
N ASP A 54 10.03 1.73 11.87
CA ASP A 54 11.02 2.79 11.62
C ASP A 54 10.38 4.15 11.34
N LYS A 55 9.14 4.16 10.83
CA LYS A 55 8.36 5.35 10.52
C LYS A 55 7.40 5.80 11.61
N GLY A 56 7.38 5.12 12.76
CA GLY A 56 6.54 5.53 13.88
C GLY A 56 5.06 5.13 13.72
N CYS A 57 4.73 4.12 12.92
CA CYS A 57 3.38 3.62 12.65
C CYS A 57 3.14 2.19 13.21
N TYR A 58 3.46 1.92 14.48
CA TYR A 58 3.80 0.54 14.90
C TYR A 58 3.12 -0.05 16.13
N ASN A 59 2.42 0.71 16.95
CA ASN A 59 1.83 0.18 18.18
C ASN A 59 0.34 -0.22 18.04
N GLY A 60 -0.29 0.05 16.89
CA GLY A 60 -1.64 -0.41 16.58
C GLY A 60 -1.69 -1.66 15.70
N HIS A 61 -2.90 -2.16 15.44
CA HIS A 61 -3.08 -3.30 14.53
C HIS A 61 -2.76 -2.89 13.08
N VAL A 62 -2.02 -3.74 12.36
CA VAL A 62 -1.65 -3.50 10.96
C VAL A 62 -2.50 -4.38 10.03
N SER A 63 -3.30 -3.75 9.19
CA SER A 63 -4.08 -4.36 8.11
C SER A 63 -3.36 -4.16 6.77
N ILE A 64 -2.90 -5.24 6.14
CA ILE A 64 -2.19 -5.18 4.85
C ILE A 64 -3.08 -5.74 3.74
N ARG A 65 -3.34 -4.93 2.70
CA ARG A 65 -4.10 -5.32 1.51
C ARG A 65 -3.31 -5.04 0.24
N LEU A 66 -3.11 -6.08 -0.56
CA LEU A 66 -2.46 -6.00 -1.86
C LEU A 66 -3.51 -6.10 -2.97
N TYR A 67 -3.28 -5.41 -4.08
CA TYR A 67 -4.16 -5.37 -5.24
C TYR A 67 -3.38 -5.71 -6.50
N GLN A 68 -3.80 -6.76 -7.19
CA GLN A 68 -3.16 -7.26 -8.40
C GLN A 68 -4.20 -7.57 -9.46
N ASP A 69 -3.86 -7.36 -10.73
CA ASP A 69 -4.75 -7.76 -11.82
C ASP A 69 -4.85 -9.29 -11.90
N GLU A 70 -6.06 -9.79 -12.15
CA GLU A 70 -6.33 -11.20 -12.38
C GLU A 70 -6.06 -11.54 -13.86
N LYS A 71 -4.78 -11.54 -14.26
CA LYS A 71 -4.36 -11.90 -15.62
C LYS A 71 -3.62 -13.23 -15.61
N ASN A 72 -4.08 -14.18 -16.43
CA ASN A 72 -3.40 -15.46 -16.66
C ASN A 72 -3.12 -16.28 -15.38
N ILE A 73 -3.87 -16.04 -14.30
CA ILE A 73 -3.74 -16.82 -13.06
C ILE A 73 -4.71 -18.00 -13.12
N ILE A 74 -4.16 -19.20 -13.00
CA ILE A 74 -4.96 -20.43 -12.94
C ILE A 74 -5.78 -20.42 -11.63
N PRO A 75 -7.10 -20.70 -11.65
CA PRO A 75 -7.95 -20.60 -10.46
C PRO A 75 -7.47 -21.37 -9.23
N THR A 76 -6.85 -22.54 -9.41
CA THR A 76 -6.26 -23.33 -8.32
C THR A 76 -5.05 -22.62 -7.70
N LYS A 77 -4.11 -22.16 -8.53
CA LYS A 77 -2.96 -21.34 -8.09
C LYS A 77 -3.41 -20.04 -7.41
N LYS A 78 -4.51 -19.42 -7.87
CA LYS A 78 -5.09 -18.22 -7.25
C LYS A 78 -5.44 -18.47 -5.78
N GLN A 79 -6.16 -19.55 -5.49
CA GLN A 79 -6.58 -19.86 -4.13
C GLN A 79 -5.39 -20.17 -3.21
N GLU A 80 -4.41 -20.94 -3.71
CA GLU A 80 -3.17 -21.22 -2.98
C GLU A 80 -2.40 -19.94 -2.62
N LEU A 81 -2.32 -18.98 -3.54
CA LEU A 81 -1.71 -17.67 -3.27
C LEU A 81 -2.50 -16.91 -2.21
N ILE A 82 -3.83 -16.85 -2.31
CA ILE A 82 -4.68 -16.19 -1.31
C ILE A 82 -4.40 -16.78 0.08
N ASP A 83 -4.38 -18.09 0.20
CA ASP A 83 -4.17 -18.77 1.48
C ASP A 83 -2.76 -18.54 2.03
N LYS A 84 -1.74 -18.57 1.17
CA LYS A 84 -0.34 -18.29 1.54
C LYS A 84 -0.17 -16.86 2.07
N TYR A 85 -0.72 -15.86 1.38
CA TYR A 85 -0.67 -14.46 1.84
C TYR A 85 -1.48 -14.26 3.11
N LYS A 86 -2.66 -14.87 3.21
CA LYS A 86 -3.51 -14.80 4.40
C LYS A 86 -2.80 -15.37 5.63
N ALA A 87 -2.07 -16.48 5.49
CA ALA A 87 -1.27 -17.06 6.56
C ALA A 87 -0.16 -16.12 7.06
N ALA A 88 0.36 -15.24 6.18
CA ALA A 88 1.30 -14.19 6.54
C ALA A 88 0.64 -12.89 7.10
N GLY A 89 -0.69 -12.88 7.23
CA GLY A 89 -1.46 -11.71 7.67
C GLY A 89 -1.64 -10.65 6.59
N ILE A 90 -1.59 -11.04 5.31
CA ILE A 90 -1.79 -10.16 4.16
C ILE A 90 -3.04 -10.60 3.39
N SER A 91 -3.90 -9.66 3.03
CA SER A 91 -5.02 -9.92 2.12
C SER A 91 -4.61 -9.53 0.70
N ILE A 92 -4.44 -10.51 -0.20
CA ILE A 92 -4.22 -10.24 -1.62
C ILE A 92 -5.55 -10.28 -2.37
N ASN A 93 -5.83 -9.23 -3.15
CA ASN A 93 -7.06 -9.04 -3.92
C ASN A 93 -6.71 -9.10 -5.40
N PHE A 94 -7.18 -10.15 -6.07
CA PHE A 94 -7.10 -10.27 -7.52
C PHE A 94 -8.31 -9.57 -8.15
N VAL A 95 -8.03 -8.53 -8.94
CA VAL A 95 -9.03 -7.67 -9.57
C VAL A 95 -9.16 -8.08 -11.04
N PRO A 96 -10.36 -8.49 -11.50
CA PRO A 96 -10.57 -8.84 -12.90
C PRO A 96 -10.18 -7.72 -13.85
N GLU A 97 -9.44 -8.06 -14.91
CA GLU A 97 -9.25 -7.14 -16.03
C GLU A 97 -10.56 -7.05 -16.82
N VAL A 98 -11.22 -5.89 -16.75
CA VAL A 98 -12.46 -5.61 -17.50
C VAL A 98 -12.15 -4.68 -18.67
N ALA A 99 -12.70 -5.00 -19.85
CA ALA A 99 -12.43 -4.26 -21.09
C ALA A 99 -12.78 -2.77 -20.96
N GLU A 100 -11.85 -1.92 -21.44
CA GLU A 100 -11.83 -0.48 -21.81
C GLU A 100 -12.70 0.58 -21.09
N ALA A 101 -13.69 0.22 -20.28
CA ALA A 101 -14.51 1.13 -19.47
C ALA A 101 -14.13 1.15 -17.97
N TYR A 102 -13.17 0.34 -17.53
CA TYR A 102 -12.75 0.22 -16.14
C TYR A 102 -11.23 0.16 -15.97
N ILE A 103 -10.47 1.03 -16.66
CA ILE A 103 -9.01 1.20 -16.43
C ILE A 103 -8.68 1.52 -14.96
N HIS A 104 -9.69 1.92 -14.17
CA HIS A 104 -9.60 2.22 -12.74
C HIS A 104 -10.13 1.09 -11.82
N ALA A 105 -10.41 -0.12 -12.31
CA ALA A 105 -11.03 -1.20 -11.50
C ALA A 105 -10.27 -1.47 -10.19
N ARG A 106 -8.94 -1.48 -10.25
CA ARG A 106 -8.07 -1.73 -9.10
C ARG A 106 -8.09 -0.60 -8.09
N VAL A 107 -8.01 0.65 -8.54
CA VAL A 107 -8.14 1.83 -7.67
C VAL A 107 -9.52 1.91 -7.06
N HIS A 108 -10.58 1.65 -7.83
CA HIS A 108 -11.94 1.64 -7.31
C HIS A 108 -12.11 0.55 -6.23
N LYS A 109 -11.63 -0.67 -6.48
CA LYS A 109 -11.65 -1.74 -5.47
C LYS A 109 -10.85 -1.36 -4.22
N MET A 110 -9.68 -0.74 -4.39
CA MET A 110 -8.86 -0.24 -3.30
C MET A 110 -9.61 0.84 -2.50
N LEU A 111 -10.22 1.82 -3.16
CA LEU A 111 -10.96 2.90 -2.52
C LEU A 111 -12.15 2.37 -1.69
N VAL A 112 -12.90 1.41 -2.22
CA VAL A 112 -13.98 0.74 -1.48
C VAL A 112 -13.46 0.09 -0.21
N ASP A 113 -12.34 -0.63 -0.28
CA ASP A 113 -11.76 -1.27 0.90
C ASP A 113 -11.19 -0.26 1.91
N ILE A 114 -10.62 0.86 1.43
CA ILE A 114 -10.15 1.95 2.27
C ILE A 114 -11.32 2.54 3.08
N LEU A 115 -12.42 2.85 2.40
CA LEU A 115 -13.61 3.42 3.03
C LEU A 115 -14.23 2.44 4.04
N LEU A 116 -14.32 1.15 3.69
CA LEU A 116 -14.79 0.13 4.62
C LEU A 116 -13.87 -0.03 5.83
N TRP A 117 -12.55 -0.04 5.63
CA TRP A 117 -11.60 -0.12 6.73
C TRP A 117 -11.69 1.11 7.65
N ALA A 118 -11.89 2.30 7.10
CA ALA A 118 -12.03 3.53 7.89
C ALA A 118 -13.28 3.54 8.78
N LEU A 119 -14.33 2.75 8.48
CA LEU A 119 -15.50 2.63 9.36
C LEU A 119 -15.16 1.97 10.70
N ASP A 120 -14.25 1.00 10.69
CA ASP A 120 -13.83 0.26 11.88
C ASP A 120 -12.60 0.88 12.57
N ASN A 121 -11.94 1.85 11.92
CA ASN A 121 -10.69 2.45 12.36
C ASN A 121 -10.87 3.97 12.52
N PRO A 122 -11.03 4.47 13.76
CA PRO A 122 -11.38 5.86 14.01
C PRO A 122 -10.23 6.83 13.72
N ALA A 123 -10.47 8.12 14.00
CA ALA A 123 -9.45 9.16 14.02
C ALA A 123 -8.16 8.67 14.71
N HIS A 124 -7.02 9.20 14.26
CA HIS A 124 -5.68 8.82 14.73
C HIS A 124 -5.13 7.50 14.15
N SER A 125 -5.85 6.87 13.22
CA SER A 125 -5.32 5.75 12.43
C SER A 125 -4.43 6.23 11.28
N ASN A 126 -3.49 5.40 10.86
CA ASN A 126 -2.61 5.64 9.71
C ASN A 126 -3.17 4.96 8.46
N LEU A 127 -3.32 5.71 7.39
CA LEU A 127 -3.75 5.22 6.09
C LEU A 127 -2.60 5.37 5.09
N ILE A 128 -2.01 4.26 4.69
CA ILE A 128 -0.86 4.21 3.79
C ILE A 128 -1.33 3.65 2.45
N ILE A 129 -1.20 4.44 1.39
CA ILE A 129 -1.68 4.12 0.06
C ILE A 129 -0.51 4.14 -0.92
N LEU A 130 -0.31 3.04 -1.64
CA LEU A 130 0.64 2.94 -2.74
C LEU A 130 -0.12 2.66 -4.03
N SER A 131 -0.39 3.70 -4.82
CA SER A 131 -0.97 3.61 -6.17
C SER A 131 -0.63 4.89 -6.95
N LYS A 132 -0.46 4.77 -8.27
CA LYS A 132 -0.16 5.90 -9.18
C LYS A 132 -1.43 6.57 -9.69
N ASN A 133 -2.58 5.92 -9.52
CA ASN A 133 -3.81 6.24 -10.24
C ASN A 133 -4.87 6.88 -9.33
N LEU A 134 -4.48 7.79 -8.42
CA LEU A 134 -5.34 8.39 -7.40
C LEU A 134 -5.87 9.81 -7.75
N LYS A 135 -5.61 10.29 -8.96
CA LYS A 135 -5.79 11.71 -9.35
C LYS A 135 -7.21 12.06 -9.81
N ASP A 136 -8.12 11.10 -9.90
CA ASP A 136 -9.50 11.41 -10.24
C ASP A 136 -10.19 12.18 -9.11
N LYS A 137 -11.13 13.05 -9.48
CA LYS A 137 -11.76 14.00 -8.55
C LYS A 137 -12.47 13.31 -7.39
N GLU A 138 -13.08 12.15 -7.63
CA GLU A 138 -13.84 11.42 -6.63
C GLU A 138 -12.89 10.77 -5.61
N THR A 139 -11.83 10.11 -6.06
CA THR A 139 -10.78 9.57 -5.19
C THR A 139 -10.16 10.66 -4.33
N VAL A 140 -9.76 11.78 -4.94
CA VAL A 140 -9.18 12.92 -4.20
C VAL A 140 -10.16 13.44 -3.13
N SER A 141 -11.43 13.63 -3.47
CA SER A 141 -12.45 14.09 -2.52
C SER A 141 -12.66 13.11 -1.35
N ASN A 142 -12.60 11.80 -1.59
CA ASN A 142 -12.72 10.81 -0.53
C ASN A 142 -11.51 10.83 0.41
N LEU A 143 -10.29 10.89 -0.14
CA LEU A 143 -9.06 10.97 0.65
C LEU A 143 -8.99 12.26 1.49
N GLN A 144 -9.47 13.38 0.95
CA GLN A 144 -9.66 14.64 1.71
C GLN A 144 -10.59 14.45 2.90
N GLY A 145 -11.71 13.77 2.67
CA GLY A 145 -12.69 13.45 3.72
C GLY A 145 -12.04 12.68 4.86
N LEU A 146 -11.32 11.60 4.53
CA LEU A 146 -10.60 10.77 5.51
C LEU A 146 -9.49 11.53 6.25
N HIS A 147 -8.74 12.39 5.56
CA HIS A 147 -7.77 13.25 6.24
C HIS A 147 -8.46 14.21 7.22
N SER A 148 -9.61 14.77 6.83
CA SER A 148 -10.38 15.71 7.66
C SER A 148 -11.02 15.04 8.89
N THR A 149 -11.13 13.71 8.94
CA THR A 149 -11.56 12.99 10.16
C THR A 149 -10.43 12.80 11.17
N GLY A 150 -9.21 13.26 10.87
CA GLY A 150 -8.04 13.15 11.75
C GLY A 150 -7.20 11.90 11.54
N MET A 151 -7.38 11.19 10.42
CA MET A 151 -6.49 10.11 10.01
C MET A 151 -5.20 10.66 9.40
N ASN A 152 -4.08 9.99 9.64
CA ASN A 152 -2.82 10.30 8.96
C ASN A 152 -2.82 9.62 7.59
N VAL A 153 -3.07 10.38 6.52
CA VAL A 153 -3.16 9.85 5.15
C VAL A 153 -1.85 10.09 4.42
N LEU A 154 -1.20 9.00 4.00
CA LEU A 154 0.09 8.97 3.33
C LEU A 154 -0.07 8.31 1.96
N VAL A 155 0.30 9.01 0.89
CA VAL A 155 0.21 8.51 -0.49
C VAL A 155 1.58 8.45 -1.14
N ALA A 156 1.79 7.50 -2.05
CA ALA A 156 3.11 7.31 -2.65
C ALA A 156 3.48 8.49 -3.56
N GLU A 157 2.52 8.95 -4.36
CA GLU A 157 2.67 10.11 -5.24
C GLU A 157 1.67 11.22 -4.86
N PRO A 158 2.07 12.51 -4.92
CA PRO A 158 1.14 13.61 -4.70
C PRO A 158 -0.08 13.55 -5.64
N VAL A 159 -1.28 13.67 -5.07
CA VAL A 159 -2.54 13.57 -5.83
C VAL A 159 -3.07 14.92 -6.33
N SER A 160 -2.70 16.02 -5.66
CA SER A 160 -3.09 17.39 -6.03
C SER A 160 -2.19 18.42 -5.35
N GLU A 161 -1.94 19.55 -6.02
CA GLU A 161 -1.26 20.72 -5.43
C GLU A 161 -2.09 21.36 -4.30
N GLU A 162 -3.41 21.19 -4.34
CA GLU A 162 -4.36 21.69 -3.33
C GLU A 162 -4.37 20.85 -2.04
N LEU A 163 -3.66 19.72 -2.04
CA LEU A 163 -3.53 18.79 -0.92
C LEU A 163 -2.10 18.26 -0.83
N PRO A 164 -1.17 19.04 -0.28
CA PRO A 164 0.12 18.50 0.06
C PRO A 164 -0.08 17.51 1.21
N PHE A 165 -0.18 16.22 0.90
CA PHE A 165 0.10 15.19 1.90
C PHE A 165 1.52 15.44 2.41
N THR A 166 1.64 15.64 3.71
CA THR A 166 2.86 16.15 4.34
C THR A 166 4.03 15.19 4.21
N GLU A 167 3.76 13.89 4.14
CA GLU A 167 4.77 12.85 3.93
C GLU A 167 4.30 11.86 2.86
N SER A 168 5.21 11.51 1.95
CA SER A 168 4.98 10.47 0.94
C SER A 168 5.07 9.09 1.59
N SER A 169 4.29 8.11 1.13
CA SER A 169 4.44 6.70 1.52
C SER A 169 5.43 5.91 0.66
N ALA A 170 6.11 6.54 -0.31
CA ALA A 170 7.03 5.88 -1.24
C ALA A 170 8.18 5.14 -0.52
N TRP A 171 8.59 5.64 0.64
CA TRP A 171 9.61 4.99 1.50
C TRP A 171 9.26 3.54 1.84
N LEU A 172 7.98 3.17 1.89
CA LEU A 172 7.59 1.80 2.19
C LEU A 172 8.03 0.88 1.06
N TRP A 173 7.74 1.26 -0.19
CA TRP A 173 8.19 0.49 -1.35
C TRP A 173 9.72 0.50 -1.51
N GLU A 174 10.35 1.64 -1.27
CA GLU A 174 11.81 1.79 -1.34
C GLU A 174 12.52 0.88 -0.33
N SER A 175 12.02 0.80 0.91
CA SER A 175 12.59 -0.07 1.94
C SER A 175 12.55 -1.56 1.58
N LEU A 176 11.52 -1.99 0.85
CA LEU A 176 11.43 -3.37 0.34
C LEU A 176 12.36 -3.62 -0.85
N SER A 177 12.66 -2.56 -1.63
CA SER A 177 13.52 -2.61 -2.83
C SER A 177 15.01 -2.48 -2.50
N SER A 178 15.33 -1.97 -1.33
CA SER A 178 16.70 -1.68 -0.89
C SER A 178 17.31 -2.86 -0.13
N ASP A 179 17.41 -4.04 -0.77
CA ASP A 179 18.32 -5.08 -0.25
C ASP A 179 19.74 -4.77 -0.75
N GLY A 180 20.63 -4.45 0.18
CA GLY A 180 22.01 -4.09 -0.12
C GLY A 180 22.79 -5.24 -0.77
N GLY A 181 23.46 -4.94 -1.88
CA GLY A 181 24.71 -5.58 -2.29
C GLY A 181 24.66 -7.05 -2.66
N GLY A 182 24.17 -7.35 -3.86
CA GLY A 182 24.36 -8.64 -4.52
C GLY A 182 23.91 -8.56 -5.97
N SER A 183 24.84 -8.24 -6.87
CA SER A 183 24.63 -8.29 -8.32
C SER A 183 24.17 -9.70 -8.71
N SER A 184 22.89 -9.85 -9.00
CA SER A 184 22.39 -10.81 -9.98
C SER A 184 21.26 -10.14 -10.73
N GLN A 185 21.50 -9.89 -12.02
CA GLN A 185 20.46 -9.59 -12.99
C GLN A 185 19.53 -10.79 -13.05
N ASP A 186 18.47 -10.79 -12.24
CA ASP A 186 17.28 -11.64 -12.41
C ASP A 186 16.08 -10.95 -11.74
N THR A 187 15.91 -9.66 -12.05
CA THR A 187 14.69 -8.91 -11.71
C THR A 187 13.72 -8.94 -12.88
N VAL A 188 13.04 -10.06 -13.06
CA VAL A 188 11.78 -10.15 -13.80
C VAL A 188 10.89 -11.14 -13.07
N ALA A 189 9.73 -10.66 -12.62
CA ALA A 189 8.71 -11.43 -11.91
C ALA A 189 8.57 -12.88 -12.40
N VAL A 190 8.71 -13.81 -11.45
CA VAL A 190 8.59 -15.27 -11.60
C VAL A 190 7.24 -15.71 -12.22
N TYR A 191 6.27 -14.82 -12.39
CA TYR A 191 5.01 -15.13 -13.09
C TYR A 191 5.06 -15.02 -14.63
N LYS A 192 6.16 -14.53 -15.22
CA LYS A 192 6.32 -14.47 -16.69
C LYS A 192 7.08 -15.67 -17.28
N LEU A 193 7.72 -16.50 -16.46
CA LEU A 193 8.54 -17.63 -16.91
C LEU A 193 7.74 -18.94 -17.02
N GLU A 194 6.79 -19.19 -16.11
CA GLU A 194 5.98 -20.43 -16.16
C GLU A 194 5.02 -20.48 -17.35
N SER A 195 4.55 -19.33 -17.86
CA SER A 195 3.68 -19.32 -19.05
C SER A 195 4.44 -19.58 -20.35
N LYS A 196 5.77 -19.41 -20.37
CA LYS A 196 6.58 -19.56 -21.58
C LYS A 196 7.18 -20.98 -21.72
N SER A 197 7.42 -21.67 -20.61
CA SER A 197 7.98 -23.02 -20.63
C SER A 197 6.99 -24.11 -21.06
N GLU A 198 5.68 -23.89 -20.90
CA GLU A 198 4.66 -24.89 -21.27
C GLU A 198 4.22 -24.78 -22.74
N GLU A 199 4.36 -23.62 -23.38
CA GLU A 199 3.99 -23.41 -24.79
C GLU A 199 5.04 -24.02 -25.76
N GLU A 200 6.30 -24.12 -25.36
CA GLU A 200 7.36 -24.81 -26.13
C GLU A 200 7.41 -26.33 -25.90
N ALA A 201 6.74 -26.85 -24.86
CA ALA A 201 6.69 -28.29 -24.57
C ALA A 201 5.56 -29.04 -25.31
N SER A 202 4.71 -28.31 -26.04
CA SER A 202 3.51 -28.82 -26.72
C SER A 202 3.56 -28.69 -28.25
N VAL A 203 4.74 -28.43 -28.83
CA VAL A 203 5.00 -28.36 -30.29
C VAL A 203 5.94 -29.49 -30.72
#